data_AF-A0A553UFI0-F1
#
_entry.id   AF-A0A553UFI0-F1
#
_cell.length_a   1.000
_cell.length_b   1.000
_cell.length_c   1.000
_cell.angle_alpha   90.00
_cell.angle_beta   90.00
_cell.angle_gamma   90.00
#
_symmetry.space_group_name_H-M   'P 1'
#
loop_
_entity.id
_entity.type
_entity.pdbx_description
1 polymer ?
#
loop_
_entity_poly.entity_id
_entity_poly.type
_entity_poly.pdbx_seq_one_letter_code
_entity_poly.pdbx_strand_id
1 'polypeptide(L)' 'MSALKWALTSLLGLSLCACTPRVIYKDVYIPTKCKVIKPTRPPSSLNTLDYLKALLIYTEQLERDLDFCTKGSLG' A
#
# COMPACT_ATOMS: atom_id res chain seq x y z
N MET A 1 19.47 -3.12 49.93
CA MET A 1 18.21 -2.97 49.16
C MET A 1 18.33 -2.04 47.94
N SER A 2 19.42 -1.26 47.79
CA SER A 2 19.65 -0.38 46.64
C SER A 2 20.08 -1.12 45.37
N ALA A 3 20.96 -2.13 45.47
CA ALA A 3 21.50 -2.85 44.31
C ALA A 3 20.44 -3.59 43.46
N LEU A 4 19.42 -4.16 44.11
CA LEU A 4 18.32 -4.84 43.42
C LEU A 4 17.44 -3.87 42.61
N LYS A 5 17.29 -2.62 43.08
CA LYS A 5 16.56 -1.57 42.35
C LYS A 5 17.28 -1.17 41.08
N TRP A 6 18.60 -0.99 41.12
CA TRP A 6 19.42 -0.67 39.94
C TRP A 6 19.42 -1.80 38.89
N ALA A 7 19.47 -3.04 39.36
CA ALA A 7 19.38 -4.22 38.48
C ALA A 7 18.01 -4.29 37.77
N LEU A 8 16.90 -4.08 38.50
CA LEU A 8 15.57 -4.07 37.89
C LEU A 8 15.39 -2.94 36.87
N THR A 9 15.87 -1.73 37.17
CA THR A 9 15.75 -0.59 36.25
C THR A 9 16.56 -0.77 34.97
N SER A 10 17.74 -1.39 35.08
CA SER A 10 18.59 -1.67 33.92
C SER A 10 17.98 -2.73 33.01
N LEU A 11 17.43 -3.80 33.58
CA LEU A 11 16.76 -4.85 32.81
C LEU A 11 15.54 -4.32 32.05
N LEU A 12 14.74 -3.47 32.70
CA LEU A 12 13.54 -2.89 32.10
C LEU A 12 13.88 -1.93 30.95
N GLY A 13 14.94 -1.12 31.08
CA GLY A 13 15.40 -0.23 30.01
C GLY A 13 15.92 -0.98 28.78
N LEU A 14 16.64 -2.08 28.98
CA LEU A 14 17.17 -2.89 27.87
C LEU A 14 16.07 -3.60 27.08
N SER A 15 15.02 -4.04 27.77
CA SER A 15 13.83 -4.65 27.15
C SER A 15 13.11 -3.71 26.19
N LEU A 16 13.04 -2.41 26.50
CA LEU A 16 12.32 -1.44 25.67
C LEU A 16 13.07 -1.10 24.37
N CYS A 17 14.41 -1.09 24.37
CA CYS A 17 15.21 -0.84 23.17
C CYS A 17 15.29 -2.06 22.22
N ALA A 18 15.06 -3.28 22.72
CA ALA A 18 15.16 -4.50 21.91
C ALA A 18 13.89 -4.79 21.07
N CYS A 19 12.76 -4.16 21.39
CA CYS A 19 11.47 -4.45 20.75
C CYS A 19 11.09 -3.51 19.60
N THR A 20 12.00 -2.68 19.11
CA THR A 20 11.70 -1.81 17.95
C THR A 20 11.65 -2.61 16.65
N PRO A 21 10.50 -2.65 15.95
CA PRO A 21 10.40 -3.35 14.68
C PRO A 21 11.32 -2.68 13.65
N ARG A 22 12.29 -3.44 13.12
CA ARG A 22 13.15 -2.94 12.05
C ARG A 22 12.36 -2.88 10.75
N VAL A 23 12.11 -1.67 10.26
CA VAL A 23 11.48 -1.45 8.95
C VAL A 23 12.50 -1.80 7.87
N ILE A 24 12.35 -2.99 7.27
CA ILE A 24 13.14 -3.42 6.13
C ILE A 24 12.37 -3.05 4.87
N TYR A 25 12.78 -1.97 4.21
CA TYR A 25 12.26 -1.64 2.89
C TYR A 25 12.77 -2.70 1.90
N LYS A 26 11.83 -3.35 1.22
CA LYS A 26 12.12 -4.25 0.11
C LYS A 26 11.92 -3.49 -1.17
N ASP A 27 12.91 -3.54 -2.05
CA ASP A 27 12.73 -3.10 -3.43
C ASP A 27 11.71 -4.03 -4.09
N VAL A 28 10.49 -3.55 -4.20
CA VAL A 28 9.42 -4.19 -4.98
C VAL A 28 9.51 -3.70 -6.41
N TYR A 29 9.44 -4.63 -7.36
CA TYR A 29 9.39 -4.31 -8.79
C TYR A 29 8.20 -3.37 -9.06
N ILE A 30 8.50 -2.11 -9.38
CA ILE A 30 7.52 -1.14 -9.85
C ILE A 30 7.45 -1.33 -11.37
N PRO A 31 6.39 -1.94 -11.92
CA PRO A 31 6.32 -2.18 -13.36
C PRO A 31 6.47 -0.85 -14.10
N THR A 32 7.20 -0.91 -15.21
CA THR A 32 7.55 0.24 -16.06
C THR A 32 6.35 1.13 -16.35
N LYS A 33 6.61 2.42 -16.61
CA LYS A 33 5.58 3.42 -16.87
C LYS A 33 4.73 2.98 -18.07
N CYS A 34 3.57 2.41 -17.80
CA CYS A 34 2.53 2.21 -18.80
C CYS A 34 2.12 3.56 -19.39
N LYS A 35 2.21 3.69 -20.71
CA LYS A 35 1.73 4.87 -21.44
C LYS A 35 0.21 4.80 -21.59
N VAL A 36 -0.50 4.77 -20.47
CA VAL A 36 -1.96 4.70 -20.43
C VAL A 36 -2.49 5.92 -19.70
N ILE A 37 -3.48 6.58 -20.32
CA ILE A 37 -4.09 7.78 -19.75
C ILE A 37 -5.02 7.32 -18.63
N LYS A 38 -4.69 7.66 -17.39
CA LYS A 38 -5.50 7.26 -16.23
C LYS A 38 -6.92 7.82 -16.38
N PRO A 39 -7.97 6.98 -16.40
CA PRO A 39 -9.34 7.45 -16.48
C PRO A 39 -9.73 8.23 -15.22
N THR A 40 -10.56 9.26 -15.39
CA THR A 40 -11.08 10.07 -14.29
C THR A 40 -12.07 9.24 -13.46
N ARG A 41 -11.84 9.17 -12.15
CA ARG A 41 -12.72 8.45 -11.24
C ARG A 41 -14.10 9.13 -11.19
N PRO A 42 -15.22 8.39 -11.26
CA PRO A 42 -16.54 8.97 -11.12
C PRO A 42 -16.73 9.56 -9.71
N PRO A 43 -17.37 10.74 -9.59
CA PRO A 43 -17.58 11.38 -8.30
C PRO A 43 -18.62 10.62 -7.48
N SER A 44 -18.37 10.50 -6.18
CA SER A 44 -19.26 9.80 -5.24
C SER A 44 -20.57 10.54 -4.93
N SER A 45 -20.80 11.69 -5.57
CA SER A 45 -21.98 12.54 -5.38
C SER A 45 -23.15 12.19 -6.28
N LEU A 46 -23.04 11.17 -7.14
CA LEU A 46 -24.16 10.69 -7.97
C LEU A 46 -25.12 9.82 -7.14
N ASN A 47 -26.38 9.73 -7.59
CA ASN A 47 -27.33 8.74 -7.08
C ASN A 47 -26.70 7.34 -7.09
N THR A 48 -27.01 6.51 -6.09
CA THR A 48 -26.37 5.20 -5.88
C THR A 48 -26.34 4.32 -7.12
N LEU A 49 -27.43 4.27 -7.89
CA LEU A 49 -27.50 3.46 -9.11
C LEU A 49 -26.64 4.04 -10.25
N ASP A 50 -26.66 5.36 -10.44
CA ASP A 50 -25.84 6.01 -11.47
C ASP A 50 -24.35 5.96 -11.13
N TYR A 51 -24.01 6.04 -9.84
CA TYR A 51 -22.65 5.84 -9.35
C TYR A 51 -22.16 4.40 -9.60
N LEU A 52 -22.98 3.39 -9.32
CA LEU A 52 -22.62 1.99 -9.57
C LEU A 52 -22.37 1.72 -11.06
N LYS A 53 -23.21 2.26 -11.95
CA LYS A 53 -23.00 2.16 -13.40
C LYS A 53 -21.69 2.80 -13.83
N ALA A 54 -21.44 4.04 -13.38
CA ALA A 54 -20.20 4.74 -13.70
C ALA A 54 -18.96 4.02 -13.14
N LEU A 55 -19.09 3.42 -11.95
CA LEU A 55 -18.03 2.66 -11.31
C LEU A 55 -17.71 1.37 -12.07
N LEU A 56 -18.73 0.65 -12.56
CA LEU A 56 -18.55 -0.55 -13.36
C LEU A 56 -17.82 -0.26 -14.69
N ILE A 57 -18.18 0.82 -15.36
CA ILE A 57 -17.49 1.26 -16.59
C ILE A 57 -16.03 1.63 -16.28
N TYR A 58 -15.81 2.35 -15.17
CA TYR A 58 -14.47 2.70 -14.71
C TYR A 58 -13.61 1.47 -14.42
N THR A 59 -14.16 0.43 -13.81
CA THR A 59 -13.43 -0.83 -13.55
C THR A 59 -13.14 -1.61 -14.81
N GLU A 60 -14.07 -1.67 -15.77
CA GLU A 60 -13.84 -2.35 -17.07
C GLU A 60 -12.71 -1.68 -17.86
N GLN A 61 -12.63 -0.35 -17.83
CA GLN A 61 -11.52 0.40 -18.43
C GLN A 61 -10.18 0.07 -17.76
N LEU A 62 -10.15 0.05 -16.42
CA LEU A 62 -8.95 -0.28 -15.66
C LEU A 62 -8.45 -1.70 -15.94
N GLU A 63 -9.35 -2.67 -16.07
CA GLU A 63 -8.99 -4.05 -16.40
C GLU A 63 -8.33 -4.14 -17.77
N ARG A 64 -8.88 -3.47 -18.80
CA ARG A 64 -8.27 -3.42 -20.14
C ARG A 64 -6.90 -2.75 -20.13
N ASP A 65 -6.77 -1.65 -19.40
CA ASP A 65 -5.52 -0.90 -19.28
C ASP A 65 -4.44 -1.73 -18.58
N LEU A 66 -4.80 -2.46 -17.52
CA LEU A 66 -3.90 -3.38 -16.81
C LEU A 66 -3.51 -4.60 -17.67
N ASP A 67 -4.45 -5.13 -18.47
CA ASP A 67 -4.18 -6.20 -19.41
C ASP A 67 -3.15 -5.78 -20.47
N PHE A 68 -3.27 -4.56 -21.00
CA PHE A 68 -2.29 -4.00 -21.92
C PHE A 68 -0.92 -3.84 -21.23
N CYS A 69 -0.92 -3.33 -20.00
CA CYS A 69 0.29 -3.16 -19.20
C CYS A 69 1.04 -4.45 -18.91
N THR A 70 0.31 -5.53 -18.62
CA THR A 70 0.89 -6.82 -18.25
C THR A 70 1.33 -7.64 -19.46
N LYS A 71 0.63 -7.51 -20.60
CA LYS A 71 0.99 -8.19 -21.86
C LYS A 71 2.07 -7.46 -22.66
N GLY A 72 2.26 -6.15 -22.42
CA GLY A 72 3.25 -5.30 -23.10
C GLY A 72 4.67 -5.29 -22.52
N SER A 73 4.94 -6.03 -21.44
CA SER A 73 6.28 -6.10 -20.81
C SER A 73 7.19 -7.21 -21.37
N LEU A 74 6.78 -7.86 -22.46
CA LEU A 74 7.60 -8.74 -23.30
C LEU A 74 7.81 -8.09 -24.66
N GLY A 75 8.59 -7.02 -24.68
CA GLY A 75 9.03 -6.31 -25.88
C GLY A 75 10.37 -5.64 -25.62
#